data_AF-A0A051TJU3-F1
#
_entry.id   AF-A0A051TJU3-F1
#
_cell.length_a   1.000
_cell.length_b   1.000
_cell.length_c   1.000
_cell.angle_alpha   90.00
_cell.angle_beta   90.00
_cell.angle_gamma   90.00
#
_symmetry.space_group_name_H-M   'P 1'
#
loop_
_entity.id
_entity.type
_entity.pdbx_description
1 polymer ?
#
loop_
_entity_poly.entity_id
_entity_poly.type
_entity_poly.pdbx_seq_one_letter_code
_entity_poly.pdbx_strand_id
1 'polypeptide(L)'
;MSEPDRLTLVLRYADLGIATYASLRIVGQPSRTVTWVLEEPLLLAALQELTAALPEPHGAESRRDAIERALATGPFTRPDTELTVAYILGVLLIGTPGWQLLAECAASPRAVLFVSPSARLARAPWGLLAIPKSGPSKEELVRARQDAITASGRAAAQIPWRLADIDELTDGHRLMELVEVLMAVPPNIVHSPRTPARWDARREGPPLLVLDPRVPGQRPDSALGSVLGRPAPHTPVARHFAGLIERRPVLPRTDTVLELFRRHDADRAWLGEQLAQTPCRLLYVGHASSADDRHDQGTRADRAALHLADTAAIPGDANAIGDHRPLTASDLMALRLPMPPRVALLACGSGGDYQFDEATGLVAALILNGAQLVTATLWSLPTTAAYRQFAELSGAPGPEPADPMAELVAAVDAAHDAAPEAGCAVNRWQREQLRRWRDGDPGASPLYWAALVTFAVDGER
;
A
#
# COMPACT_ATOMS: atom_id res chain seq x y z
N MET A 1 8.32 26.23 24.17
CA MET A 1 8.18 24.85 24.72
C MET A 1 8.27 23.94 23.51
N SER A 2 9.34 23.15 23.36
CA SER A 2 9.42 22.18 22.26
C SER A 2 8.24 21.22 22.41
N GLU A 3 7.53 20.92 21.32
CA GLU A 3 6.57 19.81 21.33
C GLU A 3 7.27 18.59 21.94
N PRO A 4 6.60 17.84 22.83
CA PRO A 4 7.17 16.60 23.35
C PRO A 4 7.49 15.71 22.15
N ASP A 5 8.77 15.38 22.01
CA ASP A 5 9.28 14.67 20.84
C ASP A 5 8.56 13.32 20.72
N ARG A 6 7.73 13.19 19.69
CA ARG A 6 6.87 12.02 19.50
C ARG A 6 7.73 10.78 19.35
N LEU A 7 7.49 9.78 20.20
CA LEU A 7 8.26 8.52 20.22
C LEU A 7 8.31 7.89 18.82
N THR A 8 9.49 7.41 18.45
CA THR A 8 9.71 6.65 17.22
C THR A 8 10.03 5.20 17.57
N LEU A 9 9.27 4.27 17.00
CA LEU A 9 9.48 2.83 17.13
C LEU A 9 9.93 2.25 15.79
N VAL A 10 10.68 1.15 15.86
CA VAL A 10 11.06 0.39 14.66
C VAL A 10 10.70 -1.08 14.89
N LEU A 11 9.81 -1.60 14.04
CA LEU A 11 9.48 -3.02 13.95
C LEU A 11 10.19 -3.60 12.74
N ARG A 12 11.09 -4.56 12.95
CA ARG A 12 11.88 -5.17 11.89
C ARG A 12 11.71 -6.68 11.87
N TYR A 13 11.53 -7.22 10.68
CA TYR A 13 11.54 -8.65 10.38
C TYR A 13 12.75 -8.98 9.48
N ALA A 14 13.35 -10.14 9.69
CA ALA A 14 14.44 -10.66 8.87
C ALA A 14 14.31 -12.17 8.73
N ASP A 15 14.30 -12.66 7.50
CA ASP A 15 14.27 -14.10 7.21
C ASP A 15 15.70 -14.66 7.39
N LEU A 16 15.85 -15.69 8.23
CA LEU A 16 17.13 -16.35 8.49
C LEU A 16 16.92 -17.87 8.56
N GLY A 17 17.37 -18.57 7.52
CA GLY A 17 17.23 -20.02 7.41
C GLY A 17 15.76 -20.44 7.36
N ILE A 18 15.26 -21.02 8.46
CA ILE A 18 13.93 -21.64 8.53
C ILE A 18 12.95 -20.85 9.42
N ALA A 19 13.31 -19.62 9.78
CA ALA A 19 12.51 -18.77 10.64
C ALA A 19 12.66 -17.30 10.25
N THR A 20 11.66 -16.50 10.60
CA THR A 20 11.70 -15.04 10.49
C THR A 20 11.86 -14.46 11.88
N TYR A 21 12.93 -13.72 12.10
CA TYR A 21 13.19 -13.06 13.38
C TYR A 21 12.57 -11.67 13.37
N ALA A 22 11.91 -11.32 14.46
CA ALA A 22 11.27 -10.04 14.65
C ALA A 22 11.87 -9.29 15.83
N SER A 23 11.99 -7.98 15.70
CA SER A 23 12.39 -7.09 16.78
C SER A 23 11.56 -5.83 16.77
N LEU A 24 11.17 -5.36 17.94
CA LEU A 24 10.53 -4.06 18.16
C LEU A 24 11.37 -3.27 19.16
N ARG A 25 11.71 -2.04 18.81
CA ARG A 25 12.51 -1.15 19.69
C ARG A 25 12.00 0.28 19.67
N ILE A 26 12.27 1.00 20.76
CA ILE A 26 12.13 2.46 20.82
C ILE A 26 13.45 3.11 20.42
N VAL A 27 13.41 4.03 19.43
CA VAL A 27 14.61 4.75 18.98
C VAL A 27 15.15 5.62 20.12
N GLY A 28 16.47 5.58 20.32
CA GLY A 28 17.14 6.28 21.43
C GLY A 28 17.07 5.55 22.77
N GLN A 29 16.38 4.41 22.87
CA GLN A 29 16.26 3.62 24.11
C GLN A 29 16.59 2.14 23.88
N PRO A 30 17.88 1.76 23.69
CA PRO A 30 18.25 0.38 23.33
C PRO A 30 17.79 -0.70 24.32
N SER A 31 17.70 -0.37 25.61
CA SER A 31 17.18 -1.27 26.67
C SER A 31 15.70 -1.60 26.52
N ARG A 32 14.95 -0.81 25.73
CA ARG A 32 13.53 -1.00 25.41
C ARG A 32 13.40 -1.70 24.05
N THR A 33 13.96 -2.90 23.96
CA THR A 33 13.92 -3.76 22.77
C THR A 33 13.37 -5.12 23.16
N VAL A 34 12.41 -5.61 22.37
CA VAL A 34 11.85 -6.96 22.50
C VAL A 34 11.98 -7.71 21.18
N THR A 35 12.09 -9.03 21.25
CA THR A 35 12.29 -9.90 20.09
C THR A 35 11.41 -11.13 20.17
N TRP A 36 10.98 -11.64 19.02
CA TRP A 36 10.29 -12.92 18.89
C TRP A 36 10.68 -13.60 17.57
N VAL A 37 10.29 -14.86 17.42
CA VAL A 37 10.58 -15.66 16.22
C VAL A 37 9.26 -16.13 15.63
N LEU A 38 9.11 -15.97 14.32
CA LEU A 38 8.06 -16.56 13.53
C LEU A 38 8.61 -17.82 12.87
N GLU A 39 8.09 -18.96 13.26
CA GLU A 39 8.48 -20.23 12.67
C GLU A 39 7.77 -20.43 11.33
N GLU A 40 8.46 -21.04 10.38
CA GLU A 40 8.02 -21.11 8.98
C GLU A 40 6.58 -21.66 8.79
N PRO A 41 6.11 -22.72 9.48
CA PRO A 41 4.73 -23.18 9.32
C PRO A 41 3.66 -22.15 9.74
N LEU A 42 3.93 -21.38 10.81
CA LEU A 42 3.02 -20.33 11.28
C LEU A 42 3.04 -19.12 10.36
N LEU A 43 4.22 -18.76 9.83
CA LEU A 43 4.35 -17.75 8.80
C LEU A 43 3.56 -18.14 7.55
N LEU A 44 3.69 -19.38 7.07
CA LEU A 44 2.95 -19.89 5.92
C LEU A 44 1.43 -19.84 6.15
N ALA A 45 0.95 -20.12 7.37
CA ALA A 45 -0.46 -19.96 7.73
C ALA A 45 -0.91 -18.49 7.62
N ALA A 46 -0.13 -17.54 8.15
CA ALA A 46 -0.43 -16.11 8.01
C ALA A 46 -0.48 -15.65 6.54
N LEU A 47 0.44 -16.14 5.71
CA LEU A 47 0.47 -15.82 4.28
C LEU A 47 -0.72 -16.42 3.52
N GLN A 48 -1.20 -17.60 3.94
CA GLN A 48 -2.38 -18.22 3.37
C GLN A 48 -3.64 -17.40 3.65
N GLU A 49 -3.82 -16.94 4.90
CA GLU A 49 -4.93 -16.03 5.27
C GLU A 49 -4.90 -14.75 4.45
N LEU A 50 -3.72 -14.15 4.30
CA LEU A 50 -3.55 -12.95 3.50
C LEU A 50 -3.87 -13.22 2.02
N THR A 51 -3.35 -14.31 1.45
CA THR A 51 -3.59 -14.67 0.04
C THR A 51 -5.08 -14.86 -0.25
N ALA A 52 -5.83 -15.47 0.66
CA ALA A 52 -7.27 -15.66 0.52
C ALA A 52 -8.07 -14.34 0.60
N ALA A 53 -7.55 -13.33 1.31
CA ALA A 53 -8.17 -12.02 1.46
C ALA A 53 -7.96 -11.06 0.27
N LEU A 54 -6.88 -11.27 -0.49
CA LEU A 54 -6.44 -10.30 -1.49
C LEU A 54 -6.97 -10.60 -2.90
N PRO A 55 -7.05 -9.58 -3.79
CA PRO A 55 -7.69 -9.69 -5.11
C PRO A 55 -6.77 -10.28 -6.20
N GLU A 56 -5.66 -10.89 -5.82
CA GLU A 56 -4.78 -11.61 -6.73
C GLU A 56 -5.28 -13.04 -6.96
N PRO A 57 -5.18 -13.54 -8.20
CA PRO A 57 -5.55 -14.91 -8.52
C PRO A 57 -4.61 -15.89 -7.84
N HIS A 58 -5.16 -16.99 -7.35
CA HIS A 58 -4.37 -18.11 -6.84
C HIS A 58 -4.92 -19.46 -7.34
N GLY A 59 -4.02 -20.42 -7.56
CA GLY A 59 -4.38 -21.71 -8.13
C GLY A 59 -4.84 -21.57 -9.58
N ALA A 60 -6.05 -22.00 -9.88
CA ALA A 60 -6.64 -21.96 -11.23
C ALA A 60 -7.58 -20.75 -11.46
N GLU A 61 -7.69 -19.83 -10.49
CA GLU A 61 -8.53 -18.64 -10.61
C GLU A 61 -8.09 -17.75 -11.78
N SER A 62 -9.06 -17.26 -12.56
CA SER A 62 -8.80 -16.13 -13.44
C SER A 62 -8.71 -14.83 -12.63
N ARG A 63 -8.16 -13.77 -13.24
CA ARG A 63 -8.16 -12.42 -12.61
C ARG A 63 -9.58 -11.94 -12.26
N ARG A 64 -10.56 -12.31 -13.09
CA ARG A 64 -11.96 -11.97 -12.86
C ARG A 64 -12.48 -12.67 -11.60
N ASP A 65 -12.22 -13.97 -11.48
CA ASP A 65 -12.68 -14.77 -10.34
C ASP A 65 -12.06 -14.27 -9.03
N ALA A 66 -10.78 -13.88 -9.05
CA ALA A 66 -10.09 -13.32 -7.88
C ALA A 66 -10.69 -11.98 -7.41
N ILE A 67 -11.01 -11.09 -8.36
CA ILE A 67 -11.67 -9.82 -8.07
C ILE A 67 -13.09 -10.05 -7.52
N GLU A 68 -13.85 -10.94 -8.15
CA GLU A 68 -15.19 -11.32 -7.70
C GLU A 68 -15.14 -11.90 -6.28
N ARG A 69 -14.22 -12.83 -6.00
CA ARG A 69 -13.97 -13.35 -4.66
C ARG A 69 -13.70 -12.22 -3.68
N ALA A 70 -12.71 -11.37 -3.95
CA ALA A 70 -12.31 -10.32 -3.02
C ALA A 70 -13.43 -9.30 -2.71
N LEU A 71 -14.30 -9.02 -3.69
CA LEU A 71 -15.39 -8.03 -3.54
C LEU A 71 -16.72 -8.62 -3.05
N ALA A 72 -17.01 -9.89 -3.33
CA ALA A 72 -18.33 -10.46 -3.08
C ALA A 72 -18.37 -11.51 -1.94
N THR A 73 -17.30 -12.28 -1.74
CA THR A 73 -17.31 -13.41 -0.79
C THR A 73 -16.08 -13.49 0.12
N GLY A 74 -15.05 -12.69 -0.13
CA GLY A 74 -13.77 -12.74 0.56
C GLY A 74 -13.81 -12.12 1.96
N PRO A 75 -12.74 -12.31 2.75
CA PRO A 75 -12.63 -11.77 4.11
C PRO A 75 -12.91 -10.28 4.29
N PHE A 76 -12.63 -9.43 3.29
CA PHE A 76 -12.85 -7.98 3.36
C PHE A 76 -14.25 -7.52 2.90
N THR A 77 -15.21 -8.42 2.86
CA THR A 77 -16.60 -8.13 2.48
C THR A 77 -17.53 -7.88 3.67
N ARG A 78 -17.13 -8.31 4.87
CA ARG A 78 -17.89 -8.07 6.11
C ARG A 78 -16.97 -7.75 7.31
N PRO A 79 -17.44 -6.95 8.30
CA PRO A 79 -16.63 -6.60 9.46
C PRO A 79 -16.18 -7.78 10.32
N ASP A 80 -17.04 -8.80 10.50
CA ASP A 80 -16.75 -10.00 11.29
C ASP A 80 -15.66 -10.88 10.65
N THR A 81 -15.77 -11.11 9.34
CA THR A 81 -14.78 -11.89 8.58
C THR A 81 -13.45 -11.15 8.45
N GLU A 82 -13.47 -9.82 8.31
CA GLU A 82 -12.24 -9.04 8.31
C GLU A 82 -11.57 -9.06 9.68
N LEU A 83 -12.34 -8.83 10.75
CA LEU A 83 -11.83 -8.84 12.12
C LEU A 83 -11.16 -10.18 12.45
N THR A 84 -11.72 -11.28 11.93
CA THR A 84 -11.14 -12.62 12.07
C THR A 84 -9.74 -12.70 11.44
N VAL A 85 -9.57 -12.25 10.19
CA VAL A 85 -8.26 -12.23 9.52
C VAL A 85 -7.29 -11.27 10.23
N ALA A 86 -7.75 -10.07 10.59
CA ALA A 86 -6.96 -9.09 11.33
C ALA A 86 -6.43 -9.64 12.66
N TYR A 87 -7.26 -10.40 13.37
CA TYR A 87 -6.91 -11.10 14.61
C TYR A 87 -5.90 -12.21 14.37
N ILE A 88 -6.14 -13.09 13.39
CA ILE A 88 -5.22 -14.19 13.07
C ILE A 88 -3.84 -13.63 12.72
N LEU A 89 -3.77 -12.61 11.86
CA LEU A 89 -2.51 -11.93 11.53
C LEU A 89 -1.87 -11.28 12.77
N GLY A 90 -2.67 -10.67 13.65
CA GLY A 90 -2.18 -10.06 14.88
C GLY A 90 -1.56 -11.07 15.85
N VAL A 91 -2.14 -12.27 15.97
CA VAL A 91 -1.60 -13.39 16.76
C VAL A 91 -0.33 -13.95 16.12
N LEU A 92 -0.33 -14.15 14.80
CA LEU A 92 0.75 -14.84 14.11
C LEU A 92 1.96 -13.97 13.82
N LEU A 93 1.80 -12.65 13.64
CA LEU A 93 2.90 -11.78 13.21
C LEU A 93 3.55 -11.01 14.35
N ILE A 94 2.81 -10.65 15.40
CA ILE A 94 3.33 -9.87 16.53
C ILE A 94 3.25 -10.71 17.81
N GLY A 95 4.42 -11.05 18.37
CA GLY A 95 4.49 -11.78 19.64
C GLY A 95 4.01 -10.95 20.83
N THR A 96 3.63 -11.62 21.93
CA THR A 96 3.15 -10.98 23.16
C THR A 96 4.04 -9.84 23.66
N PRO A 97 5.39 -9.96 23.71
CA PRO A 97 6.25 -8.86 24.11
C PRO A 97 6.14 -7.62 23.20
N GLY A 98 5.91 -7.84 21.90
CA GLY A 98 5.70 -6.76 20.92
C GLY A 98 4.41 -5.99 21.19
N TRP A 99 3.29 -6.71 21.38
CA TRP A 99 2.01 -6.09 21.74
C TRP A 99 2.07 -5.33 23.06
N GLN A 100 2.75 -5.89 24.07
CA GLN A 100 2.95 -5.22 25.37
C GLN A 100 3.70 -3.89 25.20
N LEU A 101 4.82 -3.88 24.48
CA LEU A 101 5.60 -2.67 24.25
C LEU A 101 4.83 -1.61 23.44
N LEU A 102 4.03 -2.04 22.45
CA LEU A 102 3.15 -1.14 21.69
C LEU A 102 2.07 -0.51 22.57
N ALA A 103 1.42 -1.30 23.43
CA ALA A 103 0.41 -0.82 24.36
C ALA A 103 0.98 0.18 25.38
N GLU A 104 2.19 -0.07 25.89
CA GLU A 104 2.91 0.86 26.77
C GLU A 104 3.23 2.21 26.08
N CYS A 105 3.37 2.21 24.75
CA CYS A 105 3.66 3.40 23.96
C CYS A 105 2.39 4.09 23.43
N ALA A 106 1.19 3.55 23.70
CA ALA A 106 -0.05 4.14 23.26
C ALA A 106 -0.28 5.47 24.00
N ALA A 107 -0.12 6.58 23.29
CA ALA A 107 -0.16 7.94 23.84
C ALA A 107 -0.82 8.94 22.88
N SER A 108 -0.99 10.18 23.33
CA SER A 108 -1.39 11.32 22.51
C SER A 108 -0.36 12.46 22.68
N PRO A 109 0.34 12.92 21.63
CA PRO A 109 0.28 12.40 20.25
C PRO A 109 0.78 10.95 20.16
N ARG A 110 0.20 10.17 19.23
CA ARG A 110 0.54 8.75 19.02
C ARG A 110 2.01 8.60 18.64
N ALA A 111 2.69 7.55 19.10
CA ALA A 111 4.03 7.26 18.60
C ALA A 111 4.01 6.88 17.11
N VAL A 112 5.14 7.06 16.40
CA VAL A 112 5.29 6.64 15.00
C VAL A 112 6.07 5.34 14.93
N LEU A 113 5.47 4.31 14.34
CA LEU A 113 6.07 3.00 14.10
C LEU A 113 6.54 2.90 12.66
N PHE A 114 7.84 2.70 12.45
CA PHE A 114 8.41 2.34 11.16
C PHE A 114 8.55 0.83 11.04
N VAL A 115 7.86 0.24 10.07
CA VAL A 115 7.90 -1.20 9.81
C VAL A 115 8.88 -1.51 8.67
N SER A 116 9.84 -2.39 8.94
CA SER A 116 10.79 -2.96 7.99
C SER A 116 10.48 -4.47 7.88
N PRO A 117 9.57 -4.88 6.99
CA PRO A 117 9.20 -6.29 6.85
C PRO A 117 10.34 -7.08 6.18
N SER A 118 10.26 -8.42 6.26
CA SER A 118 10.99 -9.30 5.35
C SER A 118 10.21 -9.42 4.03
N ALA A 119 10.83 -10.02 3.00
CA ALA A 119 10.21 -10.11 1.69
C ALA A 119 8.86 -10.83 1.69
N ARG A 120 8.77 -11.92 2.46
CA ARG A 120 7.54 -12.68 2.63
C ARG A 120 6.42 -11.86 3.28
N LEU A 121 6.76 -10.89 4.12
CA LEU A 121 5.80 -10.05 4.87
C LEU A 121 5.60 -8.67 4.25
N ALA A 122 6.13 -8.43 3.05
CA ALA A 122 6.06 -7.12 2.40
C ALA A 122 4.62 -6.65 2.13
N ARG A 123 3.67 -7.58 1.99
CA ARG A 123 2.24 -7.30 1.74
C ARG A 123 1.38 -7.26 3.01
N ALA A 124 1.96 -7.49 4.18
CA ALA A 124 1.19 -7.52 5.43
C ALA A 124 0.56 -6.14 5.71
N PRO A 125 -0.76 -6.06 5.97
CA PRO A 125 -1.45 -4.81 6.25
C PRO A 125 -1.23 -4.40 7.71
N TRP A 126 -0.01 -3.98 8.06
CA TRP A 126 0.42 -3.76 9.45
C TRP A 126 -0.58 -2.95 10.29
N GLY A 127 -1.12 -1.86 9.74
CA GLY A 127 -2.12 -1.03 10.41
C GLY A 127 -3.42 -1.76 10.78
N LEU A 128 -3.79 -2.80 10.01
CA LEU A 128 -4.99 -3.62 10.16
C LEU A 128 -4.84 -4.74 11.20
N LEU A 129 -3.64 -5.07 11.67
CA LEU A 129 -3.48 -6.17 12.65
C LEU A 129 -4.26 -5.84 13.93
N ALA A 130 -5.10 -6.79 14.38
CA ALA A 130 -5.90 -6.62 15.59
C ALA A 130 -5.15 -7.14 16.82
N ILE A 131 -5.26 -6.42 17.94
CA ILE A 131 -4.69 -6.86 19.21
C ILE A 131 -5.44 -8.08 19.74
N PRO A 132 -4.76 -9.19 20.06
CA PRO A 132 -5.41 -10.35 20.66
C PRO A 132 -5.59 -10.17 22.18
N LYS A 133 -6.77 -10.54 22.71
CA LYS A 133 -7.00 -10.80 24.14
C LYS A 133 -6.49 -12.19 24.52
N SER A 134 -6.78 -13.15 23.66
CA SER A 134 -6.48 -14.55 23.83
C SER A 134 -6.18 -15.17 22.47
N GLY A 135 -5.73 -16.42 22.46
CA GLY A 135 -5.54 -17.18 21.23
C GLY A 135 -5.20 -18.64 21.51
N PRO A 136 -4.78 -19.37 20.47
CA PRO A 136 -4.33 -20.74 20.64
C PRO A 136 -3.24 -20.82 21.71
N SER A 137 -3.29 -21.86 22.53
CA SER A 137 -2.29 -22.10 23.56
C SER A 137 -0.92 -22.34 22.90
N LYS A 138 0.15 -22.19 23.69
CA LYS A 138 1.50 -22.50 23.20
C LYS A 138 1.61 -23.96 22.76
N GLU A 139 0.95 -24.86 23.49
CA GLU A 139 0.90 -26.29 23.17
C GLU A 139 0.17 -26.56 21.86
N GLU A 140 -0.95 -25.87 21.61
CA GLU A 140 -1.70 -25.97 20.35
C GLU A 140 -0.86 -25.48 19.16
N LEU A 141 -0.16 -24.34 19.30
CA LEU A 141 0.72 -23.81 18.26
C LEU A 141 1.92 -24.73 18.01
N VAL A 142 2.53 -25.28 19.07
CA VAL A 142 3.62 -26.25 18.96
C VAL A 142 3.17 -27.50 18.23
N ARG A 143 1.98 -28.02 18.54
CA ARG A 143 1.40 -29.19 17.88
C ARG A 143 1.14 -28.92 16.41
N ALA A 144 0.40 -27.85 16.10
CA ALA A 144 0.07 -27.46 14.72
C ALA A 144 1.33 -27.29 13.85
N ARG A 145 2.39 -26.71 14.43
CA ARG A 145 3.69 -26.59 13.77
C ARG A 145 4.36 -27.95 13.55
N GLN A 146 4.38 -28.82 14.54
CA GLN A 146 4.99 -30.16 14.42
C GLN A 146 4.31 -30.97 13.33
N ASP A 147 2.97 -30.93 13.27
CA ASP A 147 2.18 -31.68 12.30
C ASP A 147 2.37 -31.14 10.87
N ALA A 148 2.74 -29.87 10.72
CA ALA A 148 3.01 -29.22 9.44
C ALA A 148 4.45 -29.39 8.92
N ILE A 149 5.34 -30.03 9.69
CA ILE A 149 6.69 -30.40 9.26
C ILE A 149 6.65 -31.86 8.83
N THR A 150 6.72 -32.10 7.52
CA THR A 150 6.65 -33.43 6.93
C THR A 150 7.98 -33.82 6.30
N ALA A 151 8.09 -35.09 5.88
CA ALA A 151 9.24 -35.54 5.09
C ALA A 151 9.38 -34.81 3.73
N SER A 152 8.30 -34.20 3.22
CA SER A 152 8.29 -33.45 1.96
C SER A 152 8.57 -31.96 2.12
N GLY A 153 8.75 -31.46 3.34
CA GLY A 153 9.06 -30.06 3.63
C GLY A 153 8.15 -29.46 4.71
N ARG A 154 7.95 -28.14 4.66
CA ARG A 154 7.07 -27.42 5.59
C ARG A 154 5.83 -26.93 4.86
N ALA A 155 4.68 -27.12 5.47
CA ALA A 155 3.40 -26.61 5.00
C ALA A 155 2.86 -25.52 5.94
N ALA A 156 1.81 -24.83 5.53
CA ALA A 156 1.05 -23.95 6.40
C ALA A 156 0.46 -24.73 7.58
N ALA A 157 0.71 -24.27 8.80
CA ALA A 157 0.19 -24.90 10.01
C ALA A 157 -1.34 -24.85 10.04
N GLN A 158 -1.97 -25.99 10.31
CA GLN A 158 -3.41 -26.08 10.56
C GLN A 158 -3.67 -25.81 12.04
N ILE A 159 -4.08 -24.59 12.36
CA ILE A 159 -4.26 -24.12 13.74
C ILE A 159 -5.75 -24.29 14.12
N PRO A 160 -6.06 -24.91 15.28
CA PRO A 160 -7.43 -25.13 15.72
C PRO A 160 -8.05 -23.85 16.30
N TRP A 161 -8.34 -22.88 15.42
CA TRP A 161 -8.91 -21.61 15.85
C TRP A 161 -10.32 -21.78 16.46
N ARG A 162 -10.56 -21.15 17.60
CA ARG A 162 -11.87 -21.11 18.27
C ARG A 162 -12.65 -19.85 17.88
N LEU A 163 -13.01 -19.73 16.61
CA LEU A 163 -13.58 -18.52 16.01
C LEU A 163 -15.12 -18.42 16.12
N ALA A 164 -15.71 -19.09 17.11
CA ALA A 164 -17.17 -19.10 17.26
C ALA A 164 -17.72 -17.70 17.59
N ASP A 165 -16.99 -16.95 18.41
CA ASP A 165 -17.23 -15.54 18.70
C ASP A 165 -15.88 -14.80 18.70
N ILE A 166 -15.71 -13.91 17.72
CA ILE A 166 -14.46 -13.17 17.54
C ILE A 166 -14.27 -12.09 18.61
N ASP A 167 -15.35 -11.57 19.21
CA ASP A 167 -15.30 -10.51 20.21
C ASP A 167 -14.76 -11.01 21.57
N GLU A 168 -14.85 -12.33 21.81
CA GLU A 168 -14.19 -13.00 22.94
C GLU A 168 -12.66 -13.04 22.77
N LEU A 169 -12.15 -13.02 21.53
CA LEU A 169 -10.74 -13.18 21.22
C LEU A 169 -10.00 -11.84 21.06
N THR A 170 -10.72 -10.76 20.76
CA THR A 170 -10.15 -9.42 20.54
C THR A 170 -11.18 -8.33 20.87
N ASP A 171 -10.73 -7.15 21.32
CA ASP A 171 -11.60 -5.94 21.43
C ASP A 171 -11.77 -5.23 20.08
N GLY A 172 -11.18 -5.78 19.02
CA GLY A 172 -11.16 -5.15 17.71
C GLY A 172 -10.16 -4.01 17.58
N HIS A 173 -9.43 -3.58 18.62
CA HIS A 173 -8.43 -2.53 18.46
C HIS A 173 -7.32 -2.91 17.47
N ARG A 174 -7.06 -2.03 16.49
CA ARG A 174 -6.07 -2.23 15.42
C ARG A 174 -4.74 -1.58 15.76
N LEU A 175 -3.64 -2.04 15.15
CA LEU A 175 -2.31 -1.45 15.36
C LEU A 175 -2.28 0.06 15.06
N MET A 176 -2.95 0.50 13.99
CA MET A 176 -3.05 1.93 13.64
C MET A 176 -3.85 2.76 14.65
N GLU A 177 -4.59 2.12 15.57
CA GLU A 177 -5.29 2.75 16.69
C GLU A 177 -4.42 2.80 17.96
N LEU A 178 -3.18 2.33 17.91
CA LEU A 178 -2.17 2.49 18.96
C LEU A 178 -1.10 3.50 18.54
N VAL A 179 -0.61 3.36 17.30
CA VAL A 179 0.52 4.13 16.74
C VAL A 179 0.20 4.62 15.32
N GLU A 180 0.92 5.63 14.84
CA GLU A 180 0.96 5.93 13.40
C GLU A 180 1.86 4.89 12.72
N VAL A 181 1.39 4.23 11.67
CA VAL A 181 2.12 3.14 10.99
C VAL A 181 2.67 3.64 9.66
N LEU A 182 3.99 3.61 9.54
CA LEU A 182 4.73 3.94 8.33
C LEU A 182 5.67 2.79 7.97
N MET A 183 6.07 2.72 6.71
CA MET A 183 7.08 1.78 6.24
C MET A 183 8.46 2.42 6.32
N ALA A 184 9.42 1.69 6.88
CA ALA A 184 10.82 2.08 6.80
C ALA A 184 11.28 1.96 5.34
N VAL A 185 12.15 2.85 4.90
CA VAL A 185 12.82 2.70 3.60
C VAL A 185 14.08 1.86 3.80
N PRO A 186 14.42 0.95 2.85
CA PRO A 186 15.60 0.11 2.98
C PRO A 186 16.86 0.93 3.30
N PRO A 187 17.68 0.55 4.31
CA PRO A 187 18.80 1.36 4.76
C PRO A 187 19.82 1.73 3.68
N ASN A 188 20.05 0.85 2.71
CA ASN A 188 20.90 1.12 1.55
C ASN A 188 20.37 2.29 0.70
N ILE A 189 19.05 2.45 0.58
CA ILE A 189 18.42 3.58 -0.12
C ILE A 189 18.49 4.85 0.72
N VAL A 190 18.17 4.76 2.02
CA VAL A 190 18.23 5.91 2.94
C VAL A 190 19.63 6.55 2.97
N HIS A 191 20.67 5.72 2.97
CA HIS A 191 22.06 6.16 3.05
C HIS A 191 22.73 6.42 1.68
N SER A 192 21.99 6.27 0.57
CA SER A 192 22.52 6.55 -0.76
C SER A 192 22.68 8.06 -1.00
N PRO A 193 23.71 8.50 -1.74
CA PRO A 193 23.85 9.90 -2.14
C PRO A 193 22.65 10.34 -3.00
N ARG A 194 21.93 11.36 -2.54
CA ARG A 194 20.81 11.97 -3.26
C ARG A 194 20.65 13.44 -2.87
N THR A 195 19.82 14.16 -3.61
CA THR A 195 19.43 15.54 -3.27
C THR A 195 17.95 15.55 -2.86
N PRO A 196 17.64 15.56 -1.55
CA PRO A 196 16.26 15.57 -1.09
C PRO A 196 15.53 16.86 -1.51
N ALA A 197 14.34 16.72 -2.08
CA ALA A 197 13.45 17.85 -2.32
C ALA A 197 12.67 18.12 -1.03
N ARG A 198 12.89 19.27 -0.38
CA ARG A 198 12.25 19.59 0.90
C ARG A 198 10.84 20.12 0.73
N TRP A 199 9.88 19.60 1.50
CA TRP A 199 8.49 20.05 1.47
C TRP A 199 8.37 21.56 1.69
N ASP A 200 9.01 22.11 2.72
CA ASP A 200 8.98 23.56 3.00
C ASP A 200 9.49 24.44 1.85
N ALA A 201 10.41 23.93 1.03
CA ALA A 201 10.94 24.65 -0.12
C ALA A 201 10.02 24.57 -1.36
N ARG A 202 9.10 23.60 -1.40
CA ARG A 202 8.30 23.30 -2.60
C ARG A 202 6.80 23.47 -2.39
N ARG A 203 6.29 23.53 -1.16
CA ARG A 203 4.85 23.46 -0.81
C ARG A 203 3.94 24.45 -1.56
N GLU A 204 4.45 25.64 -1.91
CA GLU A 204 3.70 26.66 -2.64
C GLU A 204 3.58 26.37 -4.15
N GLY A 205 4.45 25.51 -4.71
CA GLY A 205 4.44 25.13 -6.13
C GLY A 205 3.21 24.30 -6.54
N PRO A 206 2.86 24.23 -7.83
CA PRO A 206 1.69 23.47 -8.27
C PRO A 206 1.89 21.95 -8.06
N PRO A 207 0.84 21.19 -7.70
CA PRO A 207 0.92 19.73 -7.70
C PRO A 207 0.92 19.19 -9.13
N LEU A 208 1.69 18.13 -9.37
CA LEU A 208 1.67 17.37 -10.61
C LEU A 208 0.70 16.20 -10.51
N LEU A 209 -0.27 16.16 -11.42
CA LEU A 209 -1.34 15.18 -11.47
C LEU A 209 -1.17 14.32 -12.73
N VAL A 210 -1.05 13.00 -12.53
CA VAL A 210 -1.01 12.01 -13.60
C VAL A 210 -2.16 11.03 -13.35
N LEU A 211 -3.34 11.34 -13.92
CA LEU A 211 -4.59 10.67 -13.58
C LEU A 211 -5.06 9.75 -14.70
N ASP A 212 -4.98 8.44 -14.45
CA ASP A 212 -5.41 7.35 -15.35
C ASP A 212 -4.88 7.57 -16.78
N PRO A 213 -3.56 7.74 -17.01
CA PRO A 213 -3.03 8.01 -18.35
C PRO A 213 -3.40 6.88 -19.31
N ARG A 214 -3.64 7.19 -20.59
CA ARG A 214 -4.03 6.16 -21.54
C ARG A 214 -2.80 5.37 -21.98
N VAL A 215 -2.79 4.09 -21.63
CA VAL A 215 -1.82 3.11 -22.12
C VAL A 215 -2.04 2.84 -23.62
N PRO A 216 -1.02 3.02 -24.49
CA PRO A 216 -1.14 2.77 -25.93
C PRO A 216 -1.56 1.33 -26.27
N GLY A 217 -2.41 1.19 -27.29
CA GLY A 217 -2.96 -0.11 -27.72
C GLY A 217 -4.03 -0.70 -26.80
N GLN A 218 -4.34 -0.06 -25.66
CA GLN A 218 -5.26 -0.60 -24.66
C GLN A 218 -6.64 0.05 -24.75
N ARG A 219 -7.67 -0.82 -24.77
CA ARG A 219 -9.08 -0.38 -24.72
C ARG A 219 -9.48 -0.02 -23.28
N PRO A 220 -10.48 0.86 -23.06
CA PRO A 220 -10.91 1.24 -21.71
C PRO A 220 -11.35 0.07 -20.82
N ASP A 221 -11.79 -1.04 -21.40
CA ASP A 221 -12.25 -2.27 -20.74
C ASP A 221 -11.21 -3.40 -20.73
N SER A 222 -9.99 -3.13 -21.22
CA SER A 222 -8.89 -4.10 -21.22
C SER A 222 -8.18 -4.17 -19.86
N ALA A 223 -7.23 -5.12 -19.71
CA ALA A 223 -6.47 -5.30 -18.48
C ALA A 223 -5.69 -4.05 -18.04
N LEU A 224 -5.23 -3.23 -18.99
CA LEU A 224 -4.59 -1.93 -18.77
C LEU A 224 -5.53 -0.79 -19.20
N GLY A 225 -6.83 -0.98 -19.03
CA GLY A 225 -7.91 -0.05 -19.35
C GLY A 225 -8.07 1.06 -18.31
N SER A 226 -9.29 1.59 -18.14
CA SER A 226 -9.53 2.67 -17.17
C SER A 226 -9.48 2.16 -15.73
N VAL A 227 -8.73 2.84 -14.87
CA VAL A 227 -8.79 2.61 -13.41
C VAL A 227 -9.98 3.35 -12.79
N LEU A 228 -10.24 4.59 -13.23
CA LEU A 228 -11.24 5.49 -12.64
C LEU A 228 -12.58 5.49 -13.40
N GLY A 229 -12.74 4.61 -14.38
CA GLY A 229 -13.89 4.59 -15.28
C GLY A 229 -13.94 5.78 -16.23
N ARG A 230 -15.08 5.98 -16.90
CA ARG A 230 -15.25 7.06 -17.89
C ARG A 230 -15.23 8.43 -17.18
N PRO A 231 -14.30 9.35 -17.54
CA PRO A 231 -14.29 10.69 -16.96
C PRO A 231 -15.59 11.44 -17.26
N ALA A 232 -16.19 12.03 -16.23
CA ALA A 232 -17.34 12.92 -16.35
C ALA A 232 -17.35 13.93 -15.20
N PRO A 233 -17.88 15.16 -15.38
CA PRO A 233 -17.79 16.21 -14.35
C PRO A 233 -18.44 15.86 -13.01
N HIS A 234 -19.44 14.97 -13.05
CA HIS A 234 -20.19 14.55 -11.87
C HIS A 234 -19.52 13.40 -11.10
N THR A 235 -18.43 12.80 -11.58
CA THR A 235 -17.76 11.73 -10.82
C THR A 235 -17.10 12.31 -9.56
N PRO A 236 -17.05 11.59 -8.43
CA PRO A 236 -16.47 12.11 -7.19
C PRO A 236 -15.02 12.61 -7.37
N VAL A 237 -14.21 11.85 -8.13
CA VAL A 237 -12.82 12.23 -8.42
C VAL A 237 -12.72 13.50 -9.27
N ALA A 238 -13.60 13.71 -10.26
CA ALA A 238 -13.60 14.92 -11.06
C ALA A 238 -14.03 16.14 -10.23
N ARG A 239 -15.03 16.00 -9.34
CA ARG A 239 -15.45 17.07 -8.42
C ARG A 239 -14.30 17.48 -7.49
N HIS A 240 -13.56 16.50 -6.95
CA HIS A 240 -12.40 16.76 -6.08
C HIS A 240 -11.33 17.61 -6.78
N PHE A 241 -10.91 17.21 -7.98
CA PHE A 241 -9.88 17.93 -8.73
C PHE A 241 -10.37 19.25 -9.34
N ALA A 242 -11.66 19.39 -9.66
CA ALA A 242 -12.24 20.67 -10.05
C ALA A 242 -12.09 21.69 -8.91
N GLY A 243 -12.42 21.28 -7.68
CA GLY A 243 -12.20 22.11 -6.50
C GLY A 243 -10.71 22.41 -6.25
N LEU A 244 -9.80 21.49 -6.57
CA LEU A 244 -8.35 21.75 -6.46
C LEU A 244 -7.88 22.82 -7.45
N ILE A 245 -8.29 22.73 -8.72
CA ILE A 245 -7.95 23.70 -9.78
C ILE A 245 -8.45 25.10 -9.43
N GLU A 246 -9.64 25.22 -8.82
CA GLU A 246 -10.18 26.49 -8.34
C GLU A 246 -9.34 27.12 -7.22
N ARG A 247 -8.70 26.30 -6.38
CA ARG A 247 -7.91 26.77 -5.23
C ARG A 247 -6.48 27.12 -5.57
N ARG A 248 -5.84 26.40 -6.50
CA ARG A 248 -4.43 26.62 -6.88
C ARG A 248 -4.12 26.14 -8.30
N PRO A 249 -3.09 26.69 -8.96
CA PRO A 249 -2.59 26.13 -10.21
C PRO A 249 -2.14 24.67 -10.04
N VAL A 250 -2.38 23.84 -11.05
CA VAL A 250 -1.95 22.43 -11.12
C VAL A 250 -1.09 22.19 -12.37
N LEU A 251 -0.35 21.09 -12.38
CA LEU A 251 0.37 20.57 -13.55
C LEU A 251 -0.25 19.23 -14.00
N PRO A 252 -0.51 19.03 -15.30
CA PRO A 252 -0.43 20.03 -16.36
C PRO A 252 -1.48 21.13 -16.19
N ARG A 253 -1.25 22.30 -16.80
CA ARG A 253 -2.30 23.31 -16.92
C ARG A 253 -3.35 22.81 -17.91
N THR A 254 -4.62 22.89 -17.53
CA THR A 254 -5.75 22.49 -18.36
C THR A 254 -6.87 23.52 -18.25
N ASP A 255 -7.70 23.61 -19.28
CA ASP A 255 -8.87 24.51 -19.28
C ASP A 255 -10.04 23.85 -18.54
N THR A 256 -10.11 22.52 -18.59
CA THR A 256 -11.14 21.73 -17.91
C THR A 256 -10.53 20.64 -17.04
N VAL A 257 -11.25 20.22 -16.00
CA VAL A 257 -10.82 19.10 -15.14
C VAL A 257 -10.75 17.77 -15.91
N LEU A 258 -11.56 17.61 -16.96
CA LEU A 258 -11.62 16.36 -17.73
C LEU A 258 -10.34 16.10 -18.53
N GLU A 259 -9.62 17.14 -18.94
CA GLU A 259 -8.34 17.06 -19.64
C GLU A 259 -7.18 16.52 -18.78
N LEU A 260 -7.36 16.45 -17.46
CA LEU A 260 -6.40 15.80 -16.56
C LEU A 260 -6.42 14.27 -16.69
N PHE A 261 -7.56 13.71 -17.09
CA PHE A 261 -7.76 12.26 -17.13
C PHE A 261 -7.48 11.68 -18.50
N ARG A 262 -7.03 10.42 -18.56
CA ARG A 262 -6.93 9.65 -19.82
C ARG A 262 -6.06 10.32 -20.88
N ARG A 263 -5.07 11.11 -20.46
CA ARG A 263 -4.12 11.79 -21.36
C ARG A 263 -3.36 10.80 -22.24
N HIS A 264 -3.19 11.17 -23.50
CA HIS A 264 -2.49 10.38 -24.52
C HIS A 264 -1.02 10.80 -24.70
N ASP A 265 -0.65 11.93 -24.12
CA ASP A 265 0.68 12.56 -24.24
C ASP A 265 1.48 12.45 -22.93
N ALA A 266 0.91 11.86 -21.88
CA ALA A 266 1.55 11.71 -20.58
C ALA A 266 2.55 10.54 -20.58
N ASP A 267 3.58 10.62 -21.42
CA ASP A 267 4.70 9.68 -21.50
C ASP A 267 5.88 10.09 -20.59
N ARG A 268 6.98 9.31 -20.60
CA ARG A 268 8.15 9.59 -19.77
C ARG A 268 8.84 10.93 -20.09
N ALA A 269 8.78 11.41 -21.33
CA ALA A 269 9.39 12.69 -21.71
C ALA A 269 8.55 13.84 -21.16
N TRP A 270 7.23 13.76 -21.35
CA TRP A 270 6.28 14.69 -20.75
C TRP A 270 6.41 14.74 -19.22
N LEU A 271 6.54 13.57 -18.57
CA LEU A 271 6.75 13.50 -17.11
C LEU A 271 8.00 14.28 -16.70
N GLY A 272 9.11 14.13 -17.44
CA GLY A 272 10.33 14.88 -17.22
C GLY A 272 10.14 16.39 -17.34
N GLU A 273 9.41 16.85 -18.36
CA GLU A 273 9.08 18.27 -18.55
C GLU A 273 8.20 18.84 -17.42
N GLN A 274 7.23 18.06 -16.93
CA GLN A 274 6.42 18.49 -15.78
C GLN A 274 7.24 18.53 -14.49
N LEU A 275 8.12 17.56 -14.25
CA LEU A 275 8.99 17.52 -13.08
C LEU A 275 10.03 18.65 -13.08
N ALA A 276 10.50 19.07 -14.27
CA ALA A 276 11.39 20.22 -14.42
C ALA A 276 10.77 21.55 -13.96
N GLN A 277 9.43 21.64 -13.91
CA GLN A 277 8.70 22.79 -13.34
C GLN A 277 8.65 22.77 -11.81
N THR A 278 9.26 21.77 -11.18
CA THR A 278 9.45 21.64 -9.74
C THR A 278 8.14 21.62 -8.92
N PRO A 279 7.26 20.65 -9.20
CA PRO A 279 5.99 20.54 -8.49
C PRO A 279 6.17 20.37 -6.98
N CYS A 280 5.15 20.74 -6.20
CA CYS A 280 5.18 20.52 -4.75
C CYS A 280 5.03 19.04 -4.37
N ARG A 281 4.27 18.29 -5.17
CA ARG A 281 3.97 16.87 -5.01
C ARG A 281 3.60 16.24 -6.35
N LEU A 282 3.71 14.93 -6.44
CA LEU A 282 3.25 14.13 -7.58
C LEU A 282 2.15 13.17 -7.10
N LEU A 283 1.00 13.18 -7.76
CA LEU A 283 -0.03 12.17 -7.61
C LEU A 283 -0.17 11.39 -8.92
N TYR A 284 0.17 10.11 -8.87
CA TYR A 284 -0.04 9.16 -9.95
C TYR A 284 -1.19 8.22 -9.59
N VAL A 285 -2.16 8.10 -10.48
CA VAL A 285 -3.24 7.10 -10.40
C VAL A 285 -3.26 6.35 -11.71
N GLY A 286 -3.07 5.03 -11.69
CA GLY A 286 -2.95 4.27 -12.92
C GLY A 286 -2.52 2.83 -12.69
N HIS A 287 -1.87 2.25 -13.70
CA HIS A 287 -1.41 0.86 -13.63
C HIS A 287 0.06 0.79 -13.24
N ALA A 288 0.38 -0.25 -12.48
CA ALA A 288 1.75 -0.67 -12.24
C ALA A 288 1.84 -2.18 -12.44
N SER A 289 2.99 -2.64 -12.92
CA SER A 289 3.34 -4.05 -12.99
C SER A 289 4.42 -4.36 -11.97
N SER A 290 4.28 -5.47 -11.26
CA SER A 290 5.34 -6.02 -10.42
C SER A 290 6.43 -6.67 -11.30
N ALA A 291 7.60 -6.91 -10.71
CA ALA A 291 8.69 -7.59 -11.40
C ALA A 291 8.45 -9.09 -11.63
N ASP A 292 7.37 -9.67 -11.09
CA ASP A 292 7.12 -11.12 -11.05
C ASP A 292 6.44 -11.67 -12.32
N ASP A 293 5.98 -10.80 -13.23
CA ASP A 293 5.16 -11.21 -14.39
C ASP A 293 5.91 -12.00 -15.47
N ARG A 294 7.21 -12.34 -15.29
CA ARG A 294 7.97 -13.16 -16.26
C ARG A 294 8.82 -14.24 -15.56
N HIS A 295 8.44 -15.50 -15.75
CA HIS A 295 9.03 -16.70 -15.15
C HIS A 295 10.47 -17.06 -15.60
N ASP A 296 11.04 -16.39 -16.59
CA ASP A 296 12.27 -16.88 -17.26
C ASP A 296 13.56 -16.16 -16.86
N GLN A 297 13.49 -15.05 -16.11
CA GLN A 297 14.65 -14.34 -15.56
C GLN A 297 14.31 -13.99 -14.12
N GLY A 298 15.21 -14.29 -13.17
CA GLY A 298 14.97 -14.09 -11.73
C GLY A 298 14.30 -12.75 -11.41
N THR A 299 13.44 -12.76 -10.40
CA THR A 299 12.63 -11.61 -10.00
C THR A 299 13.53 -10.47 -9.53
N ARG A 300 13.36 -9.27 -10.09
CA ARG A 300 14.19 -8.10 -9.77
C ARG A 300 13.34 -6.85 -9.54
N ALA A 301 13.42 -6.26 -8.36
CA ALA A 301 12.63 -5.09 -8.00
C ALA A 301 12.75 -3.93 -9.02
N ASP A 302 13.93 -3.77 -9.62
CA ASP A 302 14.24 -2.74 -10.62
C ASP A 302 13.36 -2.81 -11.88
N ARG A 303 12.65 -3.93 -12.10
CA ARG A 303 11.69 -4.14 -13.19
C ARG A 303 10.26 -3.71 -12.87
N ALA A 304 9.93 -3.41 -11.62
CA ALA A 304 8.64 -2.83 -11.28
C ALA A 304 8.42 -1.55 -12.11
N ALA A 305 7.23 -1.39 -12.70
CA ALA A 305 7.04 -0.37 -13.73
C ALA A 305 5.71 0.37 -13.61
N LEU A 306 5.74 1.65 -13.97
CA LEU A 306 4.56 2.49 -14.16
C LEU A 306 4.12 2.44 -15.62
N HIS A 307 2.81 2.42 -15.83
CA HIS A 307 2.24 2.51 -17.17
C HIS A 307 1.80 3.94 -17.46
N LEU A 308 2.49 4.55 -18.41
CA LEU A 308 2.26 5.90 -18.92
C LEU A 308 1.80 5.80 -20.39
N ALA A 309 1.70 6.95 -21.07
CA ALA A 309 1.35 6.99 -22.49
C ALA A 309 2.51 6.57 -23.44
N ASP A 310 3.57 5.97 -22.89
CA ASP A 310 4.75 5.55 -23.64
C ASP A 310 4.45 4.53 -24.73
N THR A 311 4.80 4.85 -25.97
CA THR A 311 4.70 3.91 -27.09
C THR A 311 5.86 2.90 -27.06
N ALA A 312 5.68 1.75 -27.73
CA ALA A 312 6.70 0.71 -27.84
C ALA A 312 8.02 1.19 -28.49
N ALA A 313 7.97 2.29 -29.25
CA ALA A 313 9.12 2.91 -29.91
C ALA A 313 10.01 3.71 -28.95
N ILE A 314 9.49 4.15 -27.80
CA ILE A 314 10.28 4.86 -26.80
C ILE A 314 11.31 3.89 -26.20
N PRO A 315 12.61 4.25 -26.16
CA PRO A 315 13.63 3.43 -25.51
C PRO A 315 13.39 3.31 -23.99
N GLY A 316 13.70 2.14 -23.45
CA GLY A 316 13.61 1.87 -22.02
C GLY A 316 13.95 0.42 -21.69
N ASP A 317 14.19 0.14 -20.42
CA ASP A 317 14.65 -1.16 -19.96
C ASP A 317 13.57 -2.25 -20.06
N ALA A 318 12.29 -1.91 -19.88
CA ALA A 318 11.19 -2.86 -20.03
C ALA A 318 11.05 -3.35 -21.48
N ASN A 319 10.65 -4.61 -21.67
CA ASN A 319 10.17 -5.10 -22.95
C ASN A 319 8.82 -4.44 -23.31
N ALA A 320 8.58 -4.21 -24.60
CA ALA A 320 7.27 -3.74 -25.06
C ALA A 320 6.16 -4.76 -24.80
N ILE A 321 4.94 -4.26 -24.54
CA ILE A 321 3.70 -5.00 -24.38
C ILE A 321 2.75 -4.48 -25.47
N GLY A 322 2.73 -5.14 -26.62
CA GLY A 322 2.05 -4.60 -27.81
C GLY A 322 2.64 -3.25 -28.21
N ASP A 323 1.79 -2.22 -28.28
CA ASP A 323 2.16 -0.85 -28.69
C ASP A 323 2.70 0.02 -27.55
N HIS A 324 2.91 -0.53 -26.35
CA HIS A 324 3.28 0.20 -25.15
C HIS A 324 4.61 -0.29 -24.56
N ARG A 325 5.41 0.62 -23.99
CA ARG A 325 6.57 0.25 -23.16
C ARG A 325 6.47 0.88 -21.76
N PRO A 326 6.37 0.07 -20.69
CA PRO A 326 6.33 0.58 -19.32
C PRO A 326 7.59 1.36 -18.94
N LEU A 327 7.47 2.27 -17.96
CA LEU A 327 8.58 3.00 -17.35
C LEU A 327 9.00 2.27 -16.07
N THR A 328 10.16 1.61 -16.08
CA THR A 328 10.64 0.81 -14.94
C THR A 328 11.24 1.67 -13.83
N ALA A 329 11.41 1.07 -12.64
CA ALA A 329 12.21 1.64 -11.57
C ALA A 329 13.67 1.88 -12.02
N SER A 330 14.25 0.98 -12.80
CA SER A 330 15.58 1.18 -13.40
C SER A 330 15.62 2.38 -14.36
N ASP A 331 14.59 2.56 -15.22
CA ASP A 331 14.47 3.73 -16.09
C ASP A 331 14.39 5.02 -15.25
N LEU A 332 13.58 5.04 -14.18
CA LEU A 332 13.46 6.19 -13.28
C LEU A 332 14.82 6.55 -12.63
N MET A 333 15.58 5.56 -12.18
CA MET A 333 16.92 5.77 -11.62
C MET A 333 17.92 6.28 -12.67
N ALA A 334 17.85 5.76 -13.90
CA ALA A 334 18.72 6.15 -15.01
C ALA A 334 18.43 7.58 -15.50
N LEU A 335 17.14 7.94 -15.61
CA LEU A 335 16.69 9.25 -16.07
C LEU A 335 16.97 10.37 -15.07
N ARG A 336 17.17 10.04 -13.78
CA ARG A 336 17.44 11.01 -12.71
C ARG A 336 16.41 12.15 -12.62
N LEU A 337 15.14 11.82 -12.81
CA LEU A 337 14.05 12.80 -12.82
C LEU A 337 13.93 13.47 -11.43
N PRO A 338 13.82 14.82 -11.33
CA PRO A 338 13.84 15.51 -10.04
C PRO A 338 12.50 15.36 -9.32
N MET A 339 12.35 14.28 -8.55
CA MET A 339 11.08 13.96 -7.89
C MET A 339 10.74 14.99 -6.80
N PRO A 340 9.45 15.36 -6.66
CA PRO A 340 9.01 16.28 -5.62
C PRO A 340 9.09 15.64 -4.22
N PRO A 341 9.01 16.44 -3.14
CA PRO A 341 9.12 15.95 -1.77
C PRO A 341 8.15 14.81 -1.44
N ARG A 342 6.93 14.91 -1.97
CA ARG A 342 5.83 13.99 -1.72
C ARG A 342 5.36 13.36 -3.01
N VAL A 343 5.29 12.04 -3.03
CA VAL A 343 4.79 11.27 -4.18
C VAL A 343 3.71 10.30 -3.71
N ALA A 344 2.60 10.23 -4.41
CA ALA A 344 1.58 9.21 -4.23
C ALA A 344 1.50 8.35 -5.49
N LEU A 345 1.76 7.05 -5.36
CA LEU A 345 1.61 6.04 -6.40
C LEU A 345 0.38 5.18 -6.10
N LEU A 346 -0.77 5.56 -6.64
CA LEU A 346 -2.01 4.81 -6.49
C LEU A 346 -2.16 3.84 -7.67
N ALA A 347 -1.40 2.75 -7.59
CA ALA A 347 -1.31 1.72 -8.62
C ALA A 347 -0.98 0.35 -8.00
N CYS A 348 -1.47 -0.73 -8.63
CA CYS A 348 -1.41 -2.09 -8.10
C CYS A 348 -0.01 -2.51 -7.62
N GLY A 349 0.13 -2.85 -6.33
CA GLY A 349 1.37 -3.35 -5.74
C GLY A 349 2.56 -2.38 -5.84
N SER A 350 2.33 -1.09 -6.05
CA SER A 350 3.36 -0.06 -6.25
C SER A 350 4.33 0.11 -5.07
N GLY A 351 3.93 -0.31 -3.86
CA GLY A 351 4.76 -0.32 -2.65
C GLY A 351 5.52 -1.64 -2.42
N GLY A 352 5.64 -2.47 -3.46
CA GLY A 352 6.16 -3.83 -3.37
C GLY A 352 7.68 -3.97 -3.24
N ASP A 353 8.44 -2.88 -3.04
CA ASP A 353 9.91 -2.90 -2.98
C ASP A 353 10.48 -3.99 -2.05
N TYR A 354 9.85 -4.20 -0.89
CA TYR A 354 10.31 -5.22 0.05
C TYR A 354 10.10 -6.65 -0.41
N GLN A 355 9.27 -6.94 -1.43
CA GLN A 355 9.00 -8.30 -1.92
C GLN A 355 10.24 -8.98 -2.53
N PHE A 356 11.32 -8.23 -2.74
CA PHE A 356 12.56 -8.70 -3.36
C PHE A 356 13.74 -8.54 -2.40
N ASP A 357 14.74 -9.41 -2.55
CA ASP A 357 15.97 -9.33 -1.73
C ASP A 357 16.71 -8.00 -1.96
N GLU A 358 16.74 -7.51 -3.20
CA GLU A 358 17.19 -6.17 -3.54
C GLU A 358 15.99 -5.23 -3.65
N ALA A 359 15.69 -4.50 -2.57
CA ALA A 359 14.57 -3.55 -2.50
C ALA A 359 14.85 -2.24 -3.27
N THR A 360 14.98 -2.35 -4.60
CA THR A 360 15.28 -1.29 -5.58
C THR A 360 14.10 -1.03 -6.52
N GLY A 361 12.88 -1.11 -5.97
CA GLY A 361 11.64 -0.94 -6.74
C GLY A 361 11.27 0.53 -6.99
N LEU A 362 9.98 0.74 -7.26
CA LEU A 362 9.46 2.07 -7.60
C LEU A 362 9.63 3.07 -6.45
N VAL A 363 9.39 2.65 -5.20
CA VAL A 363 9.53 3.55 -4.05
C VAL A 363 10.99 3.97 -3.86
N ALA A 364 11.91 3.02 -3.94
CA ALA A 364 13.35 3.29 -3.88
C ALA A 364 13.79 4.23 -5.01
N ALA A 365 13.33 4.00 -6.24
CA ALA A 365 13.64 4.86 -7.38
C ALA A 365 13.19 6.31 -7.15
N LEU A 366 11.98 6.52 -6.61
CA LEU A 366 11.47 7.87 -6.31
C LEU A 366 12.29 8.57 -5.22
N ILE A 367 12.68 7.85 -4.18
CA ILE A 367 13.46 8.40 -3.06
C ILE A 367 14.87 8.76 -3.52
N LEU A 368 15.54 7.88 -4.29
CA LEU A 368 16.85 8.16 -4.89
C LEU A 368 16.81 9.41 -5.77
N ASN A 369 15.66 9.68 -6.38
CA ASN A 369 15.39 10.84 -7.21
C ASN A 369 14.93 12.11 -6.45
N GLY A 370 14.88 12.06 -5.12
CA GLY A 370 14.69 13.23 -4.26
C GLY A 370 13.45 13.23 -3.40
N ALA A 371 12.50 12.30 -3.60
CA ALA A 371 11.31 12.21 -2.75
C ALA A 371 11.70 11.90 -1.29
N GLN A 372 10.97 12.47 -0.35
CA GLN A 372 11.13 12.21 1.09
C GLN A 372 9.98 11.38 1.67
N LEU A 373 8.81 11.42 1.01
CA LEU A 373 7.63 10.67 1.39
C LEU A 373 6.98 10.07 0.14
N VAL A 374 6.70 8.77 0.20
CA VAL A 374 6.01 8.03 -0.87
C VAL A 374 4.84 7.24 -0.29
N THR A 375 3.61 7.56 -0.68
CA THR A 375 2.43 6.73 -0.40
C THR A 375 2.18 5.80 -1.58
N ALA A 376 2.02 4.51 -1.32
CA ALA A 376 1.87 3.47 -2.33
C ALA A 376 0.89 2.38 -1.86
N THR A 377 0.63 1.36 -2.69
CA THR A 377 -0.26 0.25 -2.34
C THR A 377 0.48 -1.09 -2.18
N LEU A 378 0.04 -1.91 -1.23
CA LEU A 378 0.60 -3.24 -0.94
C LEU A 378 0.11 -4.33 -1.90
N TRP A 379 -1.04 -4.14 -2.54
CA TRP A 379 -1.67 -5.10 -3.45
C TRP A 379 -2.46 -4.39 -4.54
N SER A 380 -3.08 -5.17 -5.43
CA SER A 380 -3.89 -4.68 -6.53
C SER A 380 -5.20 -4.08 -6.03
N LEU A 381 -5.55 -2.87 -6.47
CA LEU A 381 -6.83 -2.26 -6.11
C LEU A 381 -7.87 -2.58 -7.20
N PRO A 382 -9.07 -3.08 -6.86
CA PRO A 382 -10.13 -3.19 -7.85
C PRO A 382 -10.48 -1.80 -8.41
N THR A 383 -10.71 -1.73 -9.71
CA THR A 383 -11.07 -0.46 -10.38
C THR A 383 -12.48 -0.02 -10.00
N THR A 384 -12.81 1.25 -10.26
CA THR A 384 -14.18 1.77 -10.11
C THR A 384 -15.20 0.90 -10.87
N ALA A 385 -14.85 0.41 -12.05
CA ALA A 385 -15.72 -0.45 -12.85
C ALA A 385 -15.89 -1.84 -12.21
N ALA A 386 -14.81 -2.44 -11.71
CA ALA A 386 -14.85 -3.72 -11.03
C ALA A 386 -15.69 -3.66 -9.74
N TYR A 387 -15.53 -2.60 -8.95
CA TYR A 387 -16.34 -2.39 -7.75
C TYR A 387 -17.82 -2.35 -8.08
N ARG A 388 -18.25 -1.50 -9.02
CA ARG A 388 -19.65 -1.41 -9.44
C ARG A 388 -20.17 -2.76 -9.94
N GLN A 389 -19.39 -3.45 -10.76
CA GLN A 389 -19.80 -4.74 -11.31
C GLN A 389 -20.05 -5.80 -10.23
N PHE A 390 -19.14 -5.94 -9.27
CA PHE A 390 -19.16 -7.08 -8.34
C PHE A 390 -19.78 -6.75 -6.97
N ALA A 391 -19.67 -5.51 -6.48
CA ALA A 391 -20.30 -5.11 -5.22
C ALA A 391 -21.83 -4.92 -5.36
N GLU A 392 -22.32 -4.49 -6.53
CA GLU A 392 -23.77 -4.35 -6.78
C GLU A 392 -24.48 -5.72 -6.83
N LEU A 393 -23.79 -6.77 -7.26
CA LEU A 393 -24.29 -8.16 -7.23
C LEU A 393 -24.50 -8.68 -5.79
N SER A 394 -23.86 -8.05 -4.80
CA SER A 394 -23.94 -8.40 -3.37
C SER A 394 -25.05 -7.65 -2.61
N GLY A 395 -25.82 -6.78 -3.28
CA GLY A 395 -27.11 -6.29 -2.80
C GLY A 395 -27.07 -5.17 -1.75
N ALA A 396 -26.87 -3.92 -2.19
CA ALA A 396 -27.42 -2.73 -1.53
C ALA A 396 -27.51 -1.56 -2.52
N PRO A 397 -28.70 -1.19 -3.04
CA PRO A 397 -28.87 0.00 -3.86
C PRO A 397 -28.93 1.25 -2.96
N GLY A 398 -27.83 2.00 -2.90
CA GLY A 398 -27.77 3.36 -2.35
C GLY A 398 -28.12 4.44 -3.38
N PRO A 399 -28.45 5.67 -2.96
CA PRO A 399 -28.88 6.76 -3.85
C PRO A 399 -27.75 7.36 -4.71
N GLU A 400 -26.48 7.19 -4.34
CA GLU A 400 -25.32 7.30 -5.22
C GLU A 400 -24.45 6.04 -5.05
N PRO A 401 -23.97 5.40 -6.13
CA PRO A 401 -23.09 4.24 -6.01
C PRO A 401 -21.76 4.65 -5.37
N ALA A 402 -21.37 3.94 -4.31
CA ALA A 402 -20.08 4.15 -3.65
C ALA A 402 -18.92 3.96 -4.66
N ASP A 403 -17.86 4.75 -4.50
CA ASP A 403 -16.65 4.66 -5.34
C ASP A 403 -15.41 4.72 -4.43
N PRO A 404 -15.06 3.61 -3.77
CA PRO A 404 -13.95 3.58 -2.81
C PRO A 404 -12.61 3.97 -3.45
N MET A 405 -12.44 3.68 -4.75
CA MET A 405 -11.26 4.10 -5.50
C MET A 405 -11.18 5.63 -5.61
N ALA A 406 -12.28 6.30 -5.98
CA ALA A 406 -12.32 7.76 -6.04
C ALA A 406 -12.13 8.41 -4.66
N GLU A 407 -12.71 7.83 -3.62
CA GLU A 407 -12.59 8.30 -2.24
C GLU A 407 -11.14 8.18 -1.72
N LEU A 408 -10.49 7.05 -2.02
CA LEU A 408 -9.08 6.82 -1.72
C LEU A 408 -8.17 7.84 -2.43
N VAL A 409 -8.40 8.11 -3.72
CA VAL A 409 -7.64 9.11 -4.49
C VAL A 409 -7.76 10.50 -3.87
N ALA A 410 -8.99 10.93 -3.57
CA ALA A 410 -9.26 12.23 -2.98
C ALA A 410 -8.63 12.39 -1.58
N ALA A 411 -8.68 11.34 -0.77
CA ALA A 411 -8.13 11.34 0.58
C ALA A 411 -6.59 11.43 0.58
N VAL A 412 -5.92 10.66 -0.27
CA VAL A 412 -4.45 10.70 -0.40
C VAL A 412 -4.01 12.05 -0.95
N ASP A 413 -4.71 12.59 -1.95
CA ASP A 413 -4.45 13.93 -2.49
C ASP A 413 -4.53 15.01 -1.39
N ALA A 414 -5.60 15.00 -0.59
CA ALA A 414 -5.79 15.95 0.50
C ALA A 414 -4.74 15.80 1.61
N ALA A 415 -4.38 14.56 1.97
CA ALA A 415 -3.35 14.28 2.95
C ALA A 415 -1.97 14.80 2.52
N HIS A 416 -1.63 14.65 1.24
CA HIS A 416 -0.35 15.12 0.68
C HIS A 416 -0.30 16.63 0.49
N ASP A 417 -1.43 17.29 0.23
CA ASP A 417 -1.49 18.72 -0.06
C ASP A 417 -1.44 19.59 1.20
N ALA A 418 -2.26 19.30 2.21
CA ALA A 418 -2.52 20.23 3.31
C ALA A 418 -1.85 19.85 4.63
N ALA A 419 -1.49 18.58 4.84
CA ALA A 419 -1.00 18.13 6.14
C ALA A 419 0.51 18.43 6.33
N PRO A 420 0.93 18.89 7.52
CA PRO A 420 2.36 18.94 7.87
C PRO A 420 3.01 17.55 7.81
N GLU A 421 2.29 16.53 8.27
CA GLU A 421 2.72 15.12 8.28
C GLU A 421 1.75 14.29 7.43
N ALA A 422 2.10 14.09 6.16
CA ALA A 422 1.21 13.46 5.19
C ALA A 422 0.95 11.98 5.49
N GLY A 423 1.95 11.23 5.97
CA GLY A 423 1.78 9.81 6.29
C GLY A 423 0.86 9.59 7.49
N CYS A 424 1.00 10.43 8.52
CA CYS A 424 0.11 10.49 9.66
C CYS A 424 -1.32 10.95 9.28
N ALA A 425 -1.45 11.83 8.28
CA ALA A 425 -2.75 12.21 7.75
C ALA A 425 -3.45 11.08 7.00
N VAL A 426 -2.72 10.27 6.22
CA VAL A 426 -3.24 9.04 5.61
C VAL A 426 -3.71 8.06 6.69
N ASN A 427 -2.93 7.86 7.76
CA ASN A 427 -3.32 6.99 8.88
C ASN A 427 -4.60 7.49 9.59
N ARG A 428 -4.78 8.80 9.77
CA ARG A 428 -6.04 9.36 10.29
C ARG A 428 -7.24 9.00 9.41
N TRP A 429 -7.09 9.10 8.10
CA TRP A 429 -8.14 8.73 7.17
C TRP A 429 -8.41 7.21 7.19
N GLN A 430 -7.38 6.36 7.26
CA GLN A 430 -7.55 4.91 7.41
C GLN A 430 -8.35 4.55 8.68
N ARG A 431 -8.10 5.24 9.81
CA ARG A 431 -8.91 5.07 11.03
C ARG A 431 -10.34 5.55 10.89
N GLU A 432 -10.61 6.55 10.05
CA GLU A 432 -11.97 6.96 9.72
C GLU A 432 -12.69 5.91 8.87
N GLN A 433 -12.01 5.34 7.87
CA GLN A 433 -12.55 4.23 7.08
C GLN A 433 -12.83 3.00 7.96
N LEU A 434 -11.93 2.67 8.89
CA LEU A 434 -12.16 1.59 9.86
C LEU A 434 -13.42 1.83 10.72
N ARG A 435 -13.67 3.07 11.16
CA ARG A 435 -14.88 3.41 11.91
C ARG A 435 -16.14 3.21 11.06
N ARG A 436 -16.16 3.76 9.84
CA ARG A 436 -17.26 3.57 8.88
C ARG A 436 -17.51 2.08 8.58
N TRP A 437 -16.44 1.31 8.40
CA TRP A 437 -16.51 -0.14 8.17
C TRP A 437 -17.17 -0.86 9.33
N ARG A 438 -16.76 -0.58 10.58
CA ARG A 438 -17.38 -1.13 11.79
C ARG A 438 -18.84 -0.71 11.94
N ASP A 439 -19.19 0.50 11.51
CA ASP A 439 -20.56 1.01 11.50
C ASP A 439 -21.42 0.40 10.35
N GLY A 440 -20.84 -0.46 9.53
CA GLY A 440 -21.54 -1.23 8.50
C GLY A 440 -21.57 -0.58 7.12
N ASP A 441 -20.70 0.40 6.83
CA ASP A 441 -20.56 0.99 5.50
C ASP A 441 -19.73 0.08 4.56
N PRO A 442 -20.34 -0.61 3.59
CA PRO A 442 -19.60 -1.48 2.66
C PRO A 442 -18.70 -0.71 1.70
N GLY A 443 -18.91 0.60 1.53
CA GLY A 443 -18.03 1.48 0.77
C GLY A 443 -16.67 1.69 1.44
N ALA A 444 -16.59 1.49 2.76
CA ALA A 444 -15.37 1.58 3.55
C ALA A 444 -14.61 0.24 3.63
N SER A 445 -14.70 -0.62 2.60
CA SER A 445 -14.04 -1.94 2.59
C SER A 445 -12.51 -1.81 2.76
N PRO A 446 -11.89 -2.60 3.66
CA PRO A 446 -10.43 -2.64 3.89
C PRO A 446 -9.61 -3.02 2.65
N LEU A 447 -10.24 -3.63 1.64
CA LEU A 447 -9.62 -3.97 0.37
C LEU A 447 -8.94 -2.75 -0.31
N TYR A 448 -9.44 -1.54 -0.04
CA TYR A 448 -8.89 -0.28 -0.56
C TYR A 448 -7.96 0.39 0.45
N TRP A 449 -8.51 0.84 1.58
CA TRP A 449 -7.77 1.71 2.49
C TRP A 449 -6.65 0.98 3.25
N ALA A 450 -6.79 -0.33 3.52
CA ALA A 450 -5.74 -1.09 4.21
C ALA A 450 -4.56 -1.42 3.28
N ALA A 451 -4.74 -1.25 1.98
CA ALA A 451 -3.66 -1.40 1.00
C ALA A 451 -2.65 -0.26 1.06
N LEU A 452 -3.08 0.92 1.54
CA LEU A 452 -2.22 2.10 1.58
C LEU A 452 -1.12 1.97 2.63
N VAL A 453 0.10 2.26 2.19
CA VAL A 453 1.27 2.40 3.04
C VAL A 453 2.03 3.67 2.67
N THR A 454 2.68 4.28 3.66
CA THR A 454 3.54 5.45 3.44
C THR A 454 4.95 5.16 3.89
N PHE A 455 5.89 5.30 2.97
CA PHE A 455 7.33 5.25 3.20
C PHE A 455 7.83 6.67 3.44
N ALA A 456 8.70 6.85 4.45
CA ALA A 456 9.26 8.16 4.75
C ALA A 456 10.74 8.09 5.15
N VAL A 457 11.47 9.16 4.82
CA VAL A 457 12.88 9.38 5.15
C VAL A 457 13.11 10.82 5.61
N ASP A 458 14.32 11.15 6.05
CA ASP A 458 14.73 12.52 6.42
C ASP A 458 13.91 13.19 7.52
N GLY A 459 13.19 12.40 8.33
CA GLY A 459 12.33 12.90 9.39
C GLY A 459 10.89 13.21 8.96
N GLU A 460 10.53 13.02 7.68
CA GLU A 460 9.15 13.11 7.22
C GLU A 460 8.29 11.99 7.86
N ARG A 461 6.99 12.26 8.01
CA ARG A 461 6.04 11.38 8.71
C ARG A 461 4.62 11.47 8.16
#